data_AF-A0A1Q3WB92-F1
#
_entry.id   AF-A0A1Q3WB92-F1
#
_cell.length_a   1.000
_cell.length_b   1.000
_cell.length_c   1.000
_cell.angle_alpha   90.00
_cell.angle_beta   90.00
_cell.angle_gamma   90.00
#
_symmetry.space_group_name_H-M   'P 1'
#
loop_
_entity.id
_entity.type
_entity.pdbx_description
1 polymer ?
#
loop_
_entity_poly.entity_id
_entity_poly.type
_entity_poly.pdbx_seq_one_letter_code
_entity_poly.pdbx_strand_id
1 'polypeptide(L)'
;MLRSRKIIALMGFLFLNIFAISCGCGKDDSKEDEEKKKLVAEEKKLVEDFSKKFLLSSDQTKSFEAYLQKSKNEDNVQDISELIELLKKFKTSLDSTESILLKASLSGTNAFLQKLMPGFTPVIDPNRGKDILEVQIQIWGKIRQQVELKNKGKK
;
A
#
# COMPACT_ATOMS: atom_id res chain seq x y z
N MET A 1 -14.89 6.79 62.51
CA MET A 1 -14.94 5.78 61.43
C MET A 1 -13.60 5.76 60.71
N LEU A 2 -12.79 4.73 60.93
CA LEU A 2 -11.55 4.50 60.18
C LEU A 2 -11.89 4.13 58.72
N ARG A 3 -11.31 4.83 57.75
CA ARG A 3 -10.80 4.20 56.52
C ARG A 3 -9.47 4.84 56.16
N SER A 4 -8.43 4.20 56.65
CA SER A 4 -7.03 4.42 56.34
C SER A 4 -6.67 3.83 54.98
N ARG A 5 -5.85 4.57 54.21
CA ARG A 5 -4.59 4.13 53.56
C ARG A 5 -4.01 5.39 52.85
N LYS A 6 -2.93 6.03 53.34
CA LYS A 6 -1.51 5.65 53.22
C LYS A 6 -1.15 5.48 51.73
N ILE A 7 -0.21 6.18 51.07
CA ILE A 7 1.16 6.60 51.41
C ILE A 7 1.68 7.39 50.17
N ILE A 8 2.28 8.59 50.34
CA ILE A 8 3.69 8.95 50.03
C ILE A 8 4.08 8.72 48.54
N ALA A 9 4.16 9.76 47.71
CA ALA A 9 5.29 10.68 47.46
C ALA A 9 6.20 10.26 46.28
N LEU A 10 6.46 11.25 45.41
CA LEU A 10 7.70 11.53 44.68
C LEU A 10 8.67 10.37 44.40
N MET A 11 8.73 9.98 43.13
CA MET A 11 9.93 9.66 42.33
C MET A 11 9.43 9.59 40.88
N GLY A 12 9.93 10.33 39.90
CA GLY A 12 11.31 10.58 39.50
C GLY A 12 11.27 10.41 37.98
N PHE A 13 11.31 11.48 37.20
CA PHE A 13 12.54 11.88 36.50
C PHE A 13 13.42 10.70 36.08
N LEU A 14 12.90 9.85 35.19
CA LEU A 14 13.69 8.83 34.49
C LEU A 14 13.00 8.56 33.15
N PHE A 15 13.51 9.19 32.09
CA PHE A 15 13.59 8.73 30.68
C PHE A 15 13.78 9.92 29.72
N LEU A 16 14.62 10.89 30.10
CA LEU A 16 15.01 12.01 29.23
C LEU A 16 16.52 12.09 28.97
N ASN A 17 17.26 10.98 29.13
CA ASN A 17 18.69 10.93 28.78
C ASN A 17 19.14 9.53 28.36
N ILE A 18 18.71 9.09 27.17
CA ILE A 18 19.49 8.25 26.23
C ILE A 18 18.93 8.63 24.85
N PHE A 19 19.47 9.59 24.10
CA PHE A 19 20.62 9.41 23.23
C PHE A 19 21.22 10.78 22.88
N ALA A 20 22.20 11.21 23.66
CA ALA A 20 23.30 12.03 23.18
C ALA A 20 24.57 11.19 23.33
N ILE A 21 24.72 10.21 22.42
CA ILE A 21 26.00 9.54 22.20
C ILE A 21 26.41 9.86 20.77
N SER A 22 27.37 10.77 20.69
CA SER A 22 28.49 10.81 19.75
C SER A 22 28.22 10.44 18.28
N CYS A 23 28.22 11.49 17.44
CA CYS A 23 28.81 11.56 16.11
C CYS A 23 29.47 10.26 15.58
N GLY A 24 28.82 9.62 14.61
CA GLY A 24 29.37 8.53 13.81
C GLY A 24 28.26 7.79 13.06
N CYS A 25 27.92 8.24 11.84
CA CYS A 25 26.90 7.67 10.94
C CYS A 25 25.43 7.83 11.38
N GLY A 26 24.86 9.05 11.33
CA GLY A 26 23.45 9.31 11.69
C GLY A 26 22.62 10.05 10.63
N LYS A 27 23.07 10.08 9.36
CA LYS A 27 22.38 10.82 8.28
C LYS A 27 21.42 9.97 7.45
N ASP A 28 21.50 8.64 7.51
CA ASP A 28 20.69 7.77 6.67
C ASP A 28 19.35 7.38 7.32
N ASP A 29 19.33 7.04 8.62
CA ASP A 29 18.10 6.60 9.29
C ASP A 29 16.98 7.66 9.26
N SER A 30 17.31 8.95 9.44
CA SER A 30 16.32 10.04 9.36
C SER A 30 15.72 10.22 7.97
N LYS A 31 16.50 9.97 6.91
CA LYS A 31 16.06 10.10 5.53
C LYS A 31 15.21 8.92 5.10
N GLU A 32 15.58 7.71 5.51
CA GLU A 32 14.82 6.50 5.23
C GLU A 32 13.43 6.55 5.89
N ASP A 33 13.35 7.04 7.14
CA ASP A 33 12.08 7.24 7.83
C ASP A 33 11.19 8.32 7.17
N GLU A 34 11.78 9.42 6.68
CA GLU A 34 11.06 10.43 5.91
C GLU A 34 10.56 9.89 4.56
N GLU A 35 11.40 9.14 3.85
CA GLU A 35 11.04 8.49 2.59
C GLU A 35 9.88 7.52 2.78
N LYS A 36 9.94 6.68 3.82
CA LYS A 36 8.87 5.75 4.17
C LYS A 36 7.55 6.46 4.47
N LYS A 37 7.59 7.54 5.26
CA LYS A 37 6.38 8.34 5.57
C LYS A 37 5.79 8.96 4.30
N LYS A 38 6.64 9.47 3.41
CA LYS A 38 6.22 10.04 2.13
C LYS A 38 5.55 8.99 1.24
N LEU A 39 6.14 7.80 1.11
CA LEU A 39 5.57 6.71 0.32
C LEU A 39 4.20 6.24 0.84
N VAL A 40 4.04 6.15 2.17
CA VAL A 40 2.75 5.83 2.79
C VAL A 40 1.71 6.92 2.53
N ALA A 41 2.09 8.19 2.61
CA ALA A 41 1.18 9.30 2.34
C ALA A 41 0.74 9.33 0.85
N GLU A 42 1.68 9.12 -0.07
CA GLU A 42 1.40 9.04 -1.51
C GLU A 42 0.50 7.85 -1.85
N GLU A 43 0.76 6.67 -1.28
CA GLU A 43 -0.11 5.49 -1.43
C GLU A 43 -1.52 5.79 -0.95
N LYS A 44 -1.69 6.32 0.26
CA LYS A 44 -3.01 6.64 0.81
C LYS A 44 -3.77 7.59 -0.09
N LYS A 45 -3.11 8.65 -0.57
CA LYS A 45 -3.72 9.59 -1.50
C LYS A 45 -4.17 8.90 -2.79
N LEU A 46 -3.35 8.03 -3.37
CA LEU A 46 -3.71 7.27 -4.57
C LEU A 46 -4.92 6.35 -4.32
N VAL A 47 -4.99 5.69 -3.15
CA VAL A 47 -6.12 4.82 -2.79
C VAL A 47 -7.40 5.63 -2.57
N GLU A 48 -7.32 6.79 -1.93
CA GLU A 48 -8.46 7.70 -1.78
C GLU A 48 -8.95 8.23 -3.13
N ASP A 49 -8.03 8.68 -3.99
CA ASP A 49 -8.35 9.19 -5.32
C ASP A 49 -8.93 8.09 -6.20
N PHE A 50 -8.40 6.85 -6.11
CA PHE A 50 -8.96 5.68 -6.77
C PHE A 50 -10.39 5.39 -6.30
N SER A 51 -10.60 5.38 -4.98
CA SER A 51 -11.91 5.10 -4.38
C SER A 51 -12.95 6.11 -4.84
N LYS A 52 -12.59 7.40 -4.89
CA LYS A 52 -13.46 8.48 -5.38
C LYS A 52 -13.69 8.40 -6.88
N LYS A 53 -12.62 8.26 -7.68
CA LYS A 53 -12.70 8.25 -9.16
C LYS A 53 -13.55 7.10 -9.67
N PHE A 54 -13.46 5.93 -9.04
CA PHE A 54 -14.17 4.73 -9.48
C PHE A 54 -15.39 4.36 -8.63
N LEU A 55 -15.80 5.27 -7.73
CA LEU A 55 -17.02 5.17 -6.90
C LEU A 55 -17.09 3.85 -6.12
N LEU A 56 -16.02 3.52 -5.39
CA LEU A 56 -16.02 2.35 -4.53
C LEU A 56 -17.03 2.52 -3.39
N SER A 57 -17.71 1.42 -3.04
CA SER A 57 -18.48 1.35 -1.80
C SER A 57 -17.54 1.34 -0.58
N SER A 58 -18.06 1.67 0.59
CA SER A 58 -17.27 1.61 1.83
C SER A 58 -16.66 0.23 2.07
N ASP A 59 -17.41 -0.84 1.76
CA ASP A 59 -16.93 -2.21 1.94
C ASP A 59 -15.83 -2.56 0.94
N GLN A 60 -15.96 -2.11 -0.32
CA GLN A 60 -14.92 -2.28 -1.33
C GLN A 60 -13.64 -1.54 -0.94
N THR A 61 -13.74 -0.29 -0.46
CA THR A 61 -12.58 0.48 0.02
C THR A 61 -11.89 -0.25 1.18
N LYS A 62 -12.64 -0.74 2.17
CA LYS A 62 -12.08 -1.50 3.30
C LYS A 62 -11.39 -2.78 2.84
N SER A 63 -12.02 -3.55 1.95
CA SER A 63 -11.41 -4.76 1.38
C SER A 63 -10.13 -4.45 0.64
N PHE A 64 -10.11 -3.36 -0.14
CA PHE A 64 -8.92 -2.95 -0.87
C PHE A 64 -7.78 -2.58 0.07
N GLU A 65 -8.03 -1.72 1.05
CA GLU A 65 -7.03 -1.30 2.05
C GLU A 65 -6.49 -2.49 2.85
N ALA A 66 -7.37 -3.41 3.25
CA ALA A 66 -6.99 -4.63 3.95
C ALA A 66 -6.08 -5.52 3.07
N TYR A 67 -6.41 -5.67 1.78
CA TYR A 67 -5.58 -6.41 0.84
C TYR A 67 -4.20 -5.77 0.70
N LEU A 68 -4.12 -4.45 0.49
CA LEU A 68 -2.85 -3.73 0.37
C LEU A 68 -1.99 -3.85 1.63
N GLN A 69 -2.61 -3.77 2.82
CA GLN A 69 -1.91 -3.99 4.09
C GLN A 69 -1.37 -5.40 4.24
N LYS A 70 -2.16 -6.39 3.81
CA LYS A 70 -1.71 -7.79 3.79
C LYS A 70 -0.49 -7.96 2.89
N SER A 71 -0.54 -7.45 1.66
CA SER A 71 0.57 -7.50 0.71
C SER A 71 1.85 -6.84 1.22
N LYS A 72 1.77 -5.70 1.92
CA LYS A 72 2.96 -5.06 2.55
C LYS A 72 3.66 -5.93 3.60
N ASN A 73 2.96 -6.93 4.14
CA ASN A 73 3.46 -7.78 5.21
C ASN A 73 3.86 -9.17 4.73
N GLU A 74 3.13 -9.70 3.76
CA GLU A 74 3.27 -11.09 3.32
C GLU A 74 4.00 -11.23 1.98
N ASP A 75 3.82 -10.29 1.06
CA ASP A 75 4.39 -10.41 -0.28
C ASP A 75 5.85 -9.91 -0.31
N ASN A 76 6.66 -10.54 -1.15
CA ASN A 76 8.02 -10.10 -1.39
C ASN A 76 8.12 -9.16 -2.61
N VAL A 77 9.28 -8.52 -2.78
CA VAL A 77 9.52 -7.54 -3.86
C VAL A 77 9.36 -8.16 -5.26
N GLN A 78 9.76 -9.43 -5.42
CA GLN A 78 9.66 -10.15 -6.70
C GLN A 78 8.20 -10.39 -7.06
N ASP A 79 7.38 -10.91 -6.12
CA ASP A 79 5.96 -11.18 -6.35
C ASP A 79 5.20 -9.90 -6.74
N ILE A 80 5.48 -8.79 -6.06
CA ILE A 80 4.87 -7.49 -6.38
C ILE A 80 5.33 -6.99 -7.75
N SER A 81 6.60 -7.21 -8.11
CA SER A 81 7.14 -6.84 -9.43
C SER A 81 6.46 -7.61 -10.55
N GLU A 82 6.27 -8.93 -10.38
CA GLU A 82 5.58 -9.79 -11.33
C GLU A 82 4.11 -9.38 -11.51
N LEU A 83 3.44 -9.02 -10.41
CA LEU A 83 2.09 -8.47 -10.47
C LEU A 83 2.06 -7.18 -11.29
N ILE A 84 2.97 -6.23 -11.04
CA ILE A 84 3.04 -4.96 -11.78
C ILE A 84 3.22 -5.23 -13.29
N GLU A 85 4.11 -6.15 -13.66
CA GLU A 85 4.32 -6.52 -15.07
C GLU A 85 3.09 -7.19 -15.69
N LEU A 86 2.36 -8.02 -14.94
CA LEU A 86 1.08 -8.57 -15.38
C LEU A 86 0.05 -7.47 -15.64
N LEU A 87 -0.08 -6.50 -14.74
CA LEU A 87 -1.01 -5.37 -14.91
C LEU A 87 -0.65 -4.51 -16.12
N LYS A 88 0.65 -4.28 -16.37
CA LYS A 88 1.13 -3.59 -17.58
C LYS A 88 0.75 -4.37 -18.84
N LYS A 89 0.93 -5.70 -18.85
CA LYS A 89 0.54 -6.55 -19.99
C LYS A 89 -0.96 -6.47 -20.26
N PHE A 90 -1.80 -6.54 -19.23
CA PHE A 90 -3.25 -6.32 -19.39
C PHE A 90 -3.53 -4.95 -19.98
N LYS A 91 -2.92 -3.88 -19.44
CA LYS A 91 -3.13 -2.51 -19.91
C LYS A 91 -2.77 -2.36 -21.39
N THR A 92 -1.60 -2.83 -21.82
CA THR A 92 -1.17 -2.78 -23.22
C THR A 92 -2.11 -3.59 -24.13
N SER A 93 -2.56 -4.75 -23.66
CA SER A 93 -3.44 -5.63 -24.44
C SER A 93 -4.88 -5.11 -24.56
N LEU A 94 -5.29 -4.13 -23.74
CA LEU A 94 -6.55 -3.42 -23.90
C LEU A 94 -6.56 -2.47 -25.11
N ASP A 95 -5.40 -2.15 -25.70
CA ASP A 95 -5.30 -1.42 -26.98
C ASP A 95 -5.29 -2.37 -28.19
N SER A 96 -5.34 -3.69 -27.97
CA SER A 96 -5.29 -4.67 -29.06
C SER A 96 -6.57 -4.66 -29.89
N THR A 97 -6.41 -4.74 -31.21
CA THR A 97 -7.50 -4.99 -32.16
C THR A 97 -7.90 -6.47 -32.21
N GLU A 98 -7.08 -7.36 -31.65
CA GLU A 98 -7.37 -8.79 -31.59
C GLU A 98 -8.40 -9.07 -30.48
N SER A 99 -9.61 -9.48 -30.87
CA SER A 99 -10.71 -9.70 -29.93
C SER A 99 -10.37 -10.68 -28.80
N ILE A 100 -9.53 -11.70 -29.06
CA ILE A 100 -9.15 -12.69 -28.05
C ILE A 100 -8.28 -12.04 -26.97
N LEU A 101 -7.27 -11.27 -27.36
CA LEU A 101 -6.38 -10.56 -26.43
C LEU A 101 -7.13 -9.51 -25.62
N LEU A 102 -8.02 -8.75 -26.27
CA LEU A 102 -8.87 -7.77 -25.60
C LEU A 102 -9.76 -8.42 -24.53
N LYS A 103 -10.47 -9.50 -24.88
CA LYS A 103 -11.36 -10.24 -23.96
C LYS A 103 -10.58 -10.86 -22.81
N ALA A 104 -9.43 -11.48 -23.09
CA ALA A 104 -8.57 -12.05 -22.06
C ALA A 104 -8.08 -10.98 -21.08
N SER A 105 -7.75 -9.79 -21.58
CA SER A 105 -7.27 -8.67 -20.75
C SER A 105 -8.36 -8.05 -19.90
N LEU A 106 -9.57 -7.87 -20.45
CA LEU A 106 -10.74 -7.45 -19.65
C LEU A 106 -11.08 -8.49 -18.58
N SER A 107 -11.04 -9.78 -18.93
CA SER A 107 -11.27 -10.87 -17.97
C SER A 107 -10.24 -10.87 -16.84
N GLY A 108 -8.95 -10.77 -17.18
CA GLY A 108 -7.86 -10.69 -16.21
C GLY A 108 -7.96 -9.45 -15.32
N THR A 109 -8.28 -8.29 -15.90
CA THR A 109 -8.54 -7.05 -15.15
C THR A 109 -9.68 -7.23 -14.15
N ASN A 110 -10.79 -7.82 -14.58
CA ASN A 110 -11.95 -8.07 -13.72
C ASN A 110 -11.63 -9.06 -12.60
N ALA A 111 -10.97 -10.17 -12.91
CA ALA A 111 -10.56 -11.15 -11.91
C ALA A 111 -9.64 -10.53 -10.84
N PHE A 112 -8.69 -9.72 -11.28
CA PHE A 112 -7.82 -8.96 -10.37
C PHE A 112 -8.61 -8.01 -9.47
N LEU A 113 -9.53 -7.22 -10.03
CA LEU A 113 -10.34 -6.28 -9.26
C LEU A 113 -11.28 -6.99 -8.28
N GLN A 114 -11.91 -8.11 -8.67
CA GLN A 114 -12.73 -8.91 -7.76
C GLN A 114 -11.93 -9.47 -6.58
N LYS A 115 -10.68 -9.85 -6.81
CA LYS A 115 -9.79 -10.36 -5.75
C LYS A 115 -9.49 -9.28 -4.70
N LEU A 116 -9.25 -8.05 -5.15
CA LEU A 116 -8.94 -6.91 -4.27
C LEU A 116 -10.18 -6.34 -3.60
N MET A 117 -11.26 -6.25 -4.37
CA MET A 117 -12.49 -5.53 -4.04
C MET A 117 -13.69 -6.38 -4.47
N PRO A 118 -14.08 -7.36 -3.65
CA PRO A 118 -15.22 -8.20 -3.96
C PRO A 118 -16.48 -7.37 -4.28
N GLY A 119 -17.16 -7.73 -5.36
CA GLY A 119 -18.35 -7.02 -5.82
C GLY A 119 -18.06 -5.74 -6.62
N PHE A 120 -16.80 -5.46 -6.99
CA PHE A 120 -16.47 -4.38 -7.92
C PHE A 120 -17.28 -4.55 -9.23
N THR A 121 -17.80 -3.47 -9.80
CA THR A 121 -18.59 -3.61 -11.04
C THR A 121 -17.68 -4.03 -12.20
N PRO A 122 -18.01 -5.10 -12.95
CA PRO A 122 -17.18 -5.54 -14.06
C PRO A 122 -16.89 -4.43 -15.07
N VAL A 123 -15.63 -4.29 -15.42
CA VAL A 123 -15.12 -3.41 -16.45
C VAL A 123 -15.41 -4.04 -17.81
N ILE A 124 -16.22 -3.34 -18.61
CA ILE A 124 -16.55 -3.71 -19.99
C ILE A 124 -15.89 -2.78 -21.01
N ASP A 125 -15.62 -1.53 -20.62
CA ASP A 125 -14.96 -0.54 -21.47
C ASP A 125 -13.42 -0.65 -21.33
N PRO A 126 -12.69 -0.94 -22.42
CA PRO A 126 -11.24 -1.01 -22.41
C PRO A 126 -10.56 0.28 -21.93
N ASN A 127 -11.12 1.45 -22.25
CA ASN A 127 -10.53 2.72 -21.81
C ASN A 127 -10.62 2.89 -20.30
N ARG A 128 -11.79 2.62 -19.72
CA ARG A 128 -11.95 2.53 -18.26
C ARG A 128 -11.02 1.50 -17.63
N GLY A 129 -10.82 0.34 -18.28
CA GLY A 129 -9.87 -0.68 -17.84
C GLY A 129 -8.44 -0.17 -17.78
N LYS A 130 -7.98 0.53 -18.81
CA LYS A 130 -6.64 1.16 -18.84
C LYS A 130 -6.46 2.18 -17.73
N ASP A 131 -7.48 3.02 -17.51
CA ASP A 131 -7.49 4.02 -16.45
C ASP A 131 -7.37 3.40 -15.06
N ILE A 132 -8.10 2.30 -14.82
CA ILE A 132 -8.03 1.55 -13.56
C ILE A 132 -6.64 0.94 -13.39
N LEU A 133 -6.14 0.26 -14.42
CA LEU A 133 -4.84 -0.42 -14.37
C LEU A 133 -3.68 0.57 -14.19
N GLU A 134 -3.75 1.76 -14.78
CA GLU A 134 -2.76 2.82 -14.60
C GLU A 134 -2.63 3.20 -13.12
N VAL A 135 -3.74 3.49 -12.45
CA VAL A 135 -3.72 3.85 -11.03
C VAL A 135 -3.28 2.67 -10.16
N GLN A 136 -3.74 1.45 -10.48
CA GLN A 136 -3.32 0.24 -9.76
C GLN A 136 -1.81 0.02 -9.87
N ILE A 137 -1.21 0.17 -11.06
CA ILE A 137 0.24 0.08 -11.26
C ILE A 137 0.99 1.08 -10.38
N GLN A 138 0.48 2.31 -10.26
CA GLN A 138 1.08 3.33 -9.39
C GLN A 138 1.00 2.95 -7.91
N ILE A 139 -0.17 2.48 -7.44
CA ILE A 139 -0.36 2.00 -6.06
C ILE A 139 0.61 0.86 -5.76
N TRP A 140 0.63 -0.19 -6.61
CA TRP A 140 1.53 -1.33 -6.43
C TRP A 140 3.00 -0.94 -6.51
N GLY A 141 3.35 0.06 -7.31
CA GLY A 141 4.70 0.64 -7.33
C GLY A 141 5.11 1.22 -5.97
N LYS A 142 4.21 1.93 -5.29
CA LYS A 142 4.45 2.45 -3.93
C LYS A 142 4.54 1.35 -2.90
N ILE A 143 3.67 0.34 -2.99
CA ILE A 143 3.73 -0.85 -2.12
C ILE A 143 5.08 -1.55 -2.27
N ARG A 144 5.55 -1.77 -3.51
CA ARG A 144 6.85 -2.37 -3.78
C ARG A 144 8.00 -1.61 -3.11
N GLN A 145 8.04 -0.29 -3.28
CA GLN A 145 9.05 0.56 -2.66
C GLN A 145 9.02 0.47 -1.12
N GLN A 146 7.83 0.43 -0.52
CA GLN A 146 7.69 0.23 0.93
C GLN A 146 8.23 -1.12 1.40
N VAL A 147 7.98 -2.21 0.64
CA VAL A 147 8.52 -3.55 0.96
C VAL A 147 10.04 -3.61 0.77
N GLU A 148 10.58 -2.97 -0.28
CA GLU A 148 12.02 -2.85 -0.50
C GLU A 148 12.73 -2.17 0.67
N LEU A 149 12.20 -1.02 1.16
CA LEU A 149 12.75 -0.32 2.32
C LEU A 149 12.67 -1.19 3.59
N LYS A 150 11.52 -1.83 3.84
CA LYS A 150 11.34 -2.74 4.98
C LYS A 150 12.36 -3.89 5.02
N ASN A 151 12.81 -4.35 3.86
CA ASN A 151 13.79 -5.43 3.75
C ASN A 151 15.24 -4.94 3.87
N LYS A 152 15.53 -3.66 3.55
CA LYS A 152 16.86 -3.07 3.75
C LYS A 152 17.20 -2.92 5.23
N GLY A 153 16.25 -2.46 6.06
CA GLY A 153 16.43 -2.34 7.52
C GLY A 153 16.46 -3.67 8.30
N LYS A 154 16.47 -4.83 7.63
CA LYS A 154 16.58 -6.16 8.23
C LYS A 154 17.93 -6.86 7.96
N LYS A 155 18.85 -6.20 7.24
CA LYS A 155 20.18 -6.72 6.93
C LYS A 155 21.20 -6.38 8.01
#